data_AF-A0A2K6QSR7-F1
#
_entry.id   AF-A0A2K6QSR7-F1
#
_cell.length_a   1.000
_cell.length_b   1.000
_cell.length_c   1.000
_cell.angle_alpha   90.00
_cell.angle_beta   90.00
_cell.angle_gamma   90.00
#
_symmetry.space_group_name_H-M   'P 1'
#
loop_
_entity.id
_entity.type
_entity.pdbx_description
1 polymer ?
#
loop_
_entity_poly.entity_id
_entity_poly.type
_entity_poly.pdbx_seq_one_letter_code
_entity_poly.pdbx_strand_id
1 'polypeptide(L)'
;MKKRLVVLGLLAVVLVLVIVGLCLWLPSASKEPDNHVYTRAAVAADAKQCSEIGRDALRDGGSAVDAAIAALLCMGLMNAHSMGIGGGLFLTIYNSTTRKAEVINAREVAPRLAFASMFNSSEQSQNGGLSVAVPGEIRGYELAHQRHGRLPWARLFQPSIQLARQGFPVGKGLAAALENKRTVIEQQPVLWYVFCRDGKVLREGERLTLPRLADTYETLAIEGAQAFYNGSLTAQIVKDIQAAGGIVTAEDLNNYRAELIEHPLNISLGDAVLYMPSAPLSGPVLALILNILKADRHPRLLPSATGKQPLSSMCPTIMVGQDGQVRMVVGASGGTQITTATALAIIYNLWFGYDVKRAVEEPRLHNQLLPNVTTVERTIDQAVTAALETRHHDTEVASTFIAVVQAVVRTAGGWAAASDSRKGGEPAGY
;
A
#
# COMPACT_ATOMS: atom_id res chain seq x y z
N MET A 1 18.04 -73.94 7.83
CA MET A 1 16.95 -72.94 7.84
C MET A 1 17.28 -71.66 8.63
N LYS A 2 17.77 -71.73 9.87
CA LYS A 2 18.03 -70.54 10.72
C LYS A 2 18.96 -69.47 10.12
N LYS A 3 20.05 -69.84 9.44
CA LYS A 3 20.97 -68.85 8.82
C LYS A 3 20.36 -68.03 7.67
N ARG A 4 19.44 -68.62 6.89
CA ARG A 4 18.75 -67.90 5.78
C ARG A 4 17.76 -66.86 6.29
N LEU A 5 17.06 -67.16 7.39
CA LEU A 5 16.13 -66.24 8.06
C LEU A 5 16.86 -65.02 8.65
N VAL A 6 18.04 -65.20 9.23
CA VAL A 6 18.85 -64.10 9.77
C VAL A 6 19.36 -63.17 8.64
N VAL A 7 19.78 -63.73 7.51
CA VAL A 7 20.21 -62.94 6.34
C VAL A 7 19.06 -62.16 5.73
N LEU A 8 17.87 -62.76 5.62
CA LEU A 8 16.65 -62.08 5.16
C LEU A 8 16.23 -60.95 6.11
N GLY A 9 16.34 -61.15 7.43
CA GLY A 9 16.07 -60.12 8.42
C GLY A 9 17.03 -58.92 8.30
N LEU A 10 18.33 -59.19 8.14
CA LEU A 10 19.34 -58.14 7.94
C LEU A 10 19.13 -57.35 6.65
N LEU A 11 18.80 -58.04 5.55
CA LEU A 11 18.49 -57.38 4.28
C LEU A 11 17.24 -56.49 4.37
N ALA A 12 16.21 -56.92 5.10
CA ALA A 12 15.02 -56.13 5.34
C ALA A 12 15.33 -54.85 6.14
N VAL A 13 16.17 -54.96 7.18
CA VAL A 13 16.59 -53.80 7.98
C VAL A 13 17.40 -52.80 7.13
N VAL A 14 18.34 -53.28 6.32
CA VAL A 14 19.11 -52.41 5.41
C VAL A 14 18.20 -51.72 4.40
N LEU A 15 17.23 -52.43 3.82
CA LEU A 15 16.28 -51.86 2.88
C LEU A 15 15.44 -50.75 3.53
N VAL A 16 14.96 -50.96 4.75
CA VAL A 16 14.21 -49.95 5.51
C VAL A 16 15.08 -48.73 5.79
N LEU A 17 16.33 -48.91 6.21
CA LEU A 17 17.26 -47.80 6.46
C LEU A 17 17.57 -47.01 5.19
N VAL A 18 17.69 -47.67 4.04
CA VAL A 18 17.89 -47.01 2.73
C VAL A 18 16.64 -46.22 2.33
N ILE A 19 15.43 -46.76 2.53
CA ILE A 19 14.17 -46.06 2.24
C ILE A 19 14.03 -44.84 3.15
N VAL A 20 14.29 -44.97 4.46
CA VAL A 20 14.23 -43.85 5.41
C VAL A 20 15.28 -42.79 5.07
N GLY A 21 16.50 -43.20 4.72
CA GLY A 21 17.56 -42.31 4.26
C GLY A 21 17.16 -41.54 3.00
N LEU A 22 16.56 -42.22 2.00
CA LEU A 22 16.04 -41.61 0.79
C LEU A 22 14.87 -40.66 1.08
N CYS A 23 13.94 -41.00 1.97
CA CYS A 23 12.84 -40.12 2.36
C CYS A 23 13.29 -38.88 3.15
N LEU A 24 14.42 -38.96 3.86
CA LEU A 24 15.01 -37.82 4.58
C LEU A 24 15.92 -36.95 3.68
N TRP A 25 16.45 -37.50 2.59
CA TRP A 25 17.33 -36.80 1.63
C TRP A 25 16.61 -36.30 0.37
N LEU A 26 15.41 -36.81 0.07
CA LEU A 26 14.56 -36.18 -0.92
C LEU A 26 14.20 -34.78 -0.39
N PRO A 27 14.51 -33.70 -1.15
CA PRO A 27 13.96 -32.40 -0.82
C PRO A 27 12.46 -32.61 -0.71
N SER A 28 11.86 -32.20 0.41
CA SER A 28 10.41 -32.04 0.45
C SER A 28 10.07 -31.24 -0.79
N ALA A 29 9.31 -31.84 -1.73
CA ALA A 29 8.76 -31.12 -2.86
C ALA A 29 8.14 -29.87 -2.25
N SER A 30 8.79 -28.72 -2.46
CA SER A 30 8.28 -27.45 -1.99
C SER A 30 6.86 -27.41 -2.51
N LYS A 31 5.86 -27.42 -1.61
CA LYS A 31 4.48 -27.17 -2.00
C LYS A 31 4.55 -25.98 -2.94
N GLU A 32 4.18 -26.18 -4.21
CA GLU A 32 4.04 -25.05 -5.11
C GLU A 32 3.22 -24.01 -4.36
N PRO A 33 3.69 -22.74 -4.28
CA PRO A 33 2.93 -21.72 -3.61
C PRO A 33 1.52 -21.75 -4.21
N ASP A 34 0.53 -21.87 -3.34
CA ASP A 34 -0.90 -21.86 -3.69
C ASP A 34 -1.20 -20.50 -4.34
N ASN A 35 -0.89 -20.41 -5.63
CA ASN A 35 -1.02 -19.22 -6.47
C ASN A 35 -2.45 -19.21 -6.96
N HIS A 36 -3.36 -18.90 -6.04
CA HIS A 36 -4.76 -18.80 -6.36
C HIS A 36 -4.96 -17.75 -7.47
N VAL A 37 -5.50 -18.19 -8.60
CA VAL A 37 -5.82 -17.35 -9.75
C VAL A 37 -7.32 -17.05 -9.75
N TYR A 38 -7.66 -15.77 -9.70
CA TYR A 38 -9.03 -15.28 -9.81
C TYR A 38 -9.41 -15.11 -11.28
N THR A 39 -10.51 -15.72 -11.72
CA THR A 39 -10.80 -15.85 -13.15
C THR A 39 -11.21 -14.53 -13.82
N ARG A 40 -11.85 -13.62 -13.09
CA ARG A 40 -12.42 -12.39 -13.62
C ARG A 40 -11.75 -11.14 -13.09
N ALA A 41 -11.58 -11.05 -11.78
CA ALA A 41 -11.04 -9.86 -11.15
C ALA A 41 -10.41 -10.15 -9.78
N ALA A 42 -9.47 -9.30 -9.38
CA ALA A 42 -8.78 -9.39 -8.10
C ALA A 42 -8.55 -8.00 -7.50
N VAL A 43 -8.54 -7.94 -6.17
CA VAL A 43 -8.23 -6.78 -5.33
C VAL A 43 -7.20 -7.23 -4.30
N ALA A 44 -6.15 -6.43 -4.12
CA ALA A 44 -5.11 -6.65 -3.12
C ALA A 44 -4.97 -5.41 -2.24
N ALA A 45 -5.13 -5.58 -0.93
CA ALA A 45 -5.02 -4.52 0.07
C ALA A 45 -4.34 -5.04 1.34
N ASP A 46 -3.81 -4.13 2.17
CA ASP A 46 -3.10 -4.50 3.42
C ASP A 46 -4.01 -5.14 4.50
N ALA A 47 -5.32 -5.31 4.23
CA ALA A 47 -6.26 -5.99 5.11
C ALA A 47 -7.25 -6.81 4.29
N LYS A 48 -7.39 -8.10 4.64
CA LYS A 48 -8.29 -9.05 3.97
C LYS A 48 -9.70 -8.51 3.74
N GLN A 49 -10.32 -7.99 4.80
CA GLN A 49 -11.70 -7.51 4.75
C GLN A 49 -11.87 -6.36 3.76
N CYS A 50 -10.85 -5.52 3.58
CA CYS A 50 -10.89 -4.42 2.62
C CYS A 50 -10.71 -4.92 1.18
N SER A 51 -9.90 -5.95 0.95
CA SER A 51 -9.87 -6.66 -0.34
C SER A 51 -11.23 -7.27 -0.67
N GLU A 52 -11.89 -7.90 0.30
CA GLU A 52 -13.23 -8.49 0.15
C GLU A 52 -14.29 -7.43 -0.19
N ILE A 53 -14.26 -6.28 0.49
CA ILE A 53 -15.15 -5.14 0.19
C ILE A 53 -14.93 -4.65 -1.25
N GLY A 54 -13.68 -4.52 -1.70
CA GLY A 54 -13.38 -4.15 -3.09
C GLY A 54 -13.86 -5.21 -4.09
N ARG A 55 -13.65 -6.50 -3.80
CA ARG A 55 -14.17 -7.62 -4.60
C ARG A 55 -15.69 -7.56 -4.72
N ASP A 56 -16.38 -7.28 -3.63
CA ASP A 56 -17.84 -7.25 -3.62
C ASP A 56 -18.37 -6.06 -4.43
N ALA A 57 -17.69 -4.91 -4.41
CA ALA A 57 -18.01 -3.80 -5.32
C ALA A 57 -17.85 -4.20 -6.81
N LEU A 58 -16.85 -5.03 -7.16
CA LEU A 58 -16.71 -5.55 -8.52
C LEU A 58 -17.85 -6.53 -8.87
N ARG A 59 -18.23 -7.40 -7.93
CA ARG A 59 -19.36 -8.36 -8.11
C ARG A 59 -20.69 -7.64 -8.29
N ASP A 60 -20.86 -6.49 -7.65
CA ASP A 60 -22.03 -5.61 -7.79
C ASP A 60 -22.07 -4.88 -9.16
N GLY A 61 -21.09 -5.11 -10.04
CA GLY A 61 -20.99 -4.48 -11.37
C GLY A 61 -20.21 -3.18 -11.40
N GLY A 62 -19.52 -2.85 -10.30
CA GLY A 62 -18.64 -1.68 -10.21
C GLY A 62 -17.41 -1.75 -11.11
N SER A 63 -16.77 -0.62 -11.29
CA SER A 63 -15.46 -0.54 -11.94
C SER A 63 -14.32 -0.89 -10.96
N ALA A 64 -13.12 -1.05 -11.50
CA ALA A 64 -11.91 -1.15 -10.67
C ALA A 64 -11.71 0.10 -9.78
N VAL A 65 -12.23 1.26 -10.21
CA VAL A 65 -12.18 2.50 -9.41
C VAL A 65 -13.19 2.47 -8.26
N ASP A 66 -14.41 1.99 -8.50
CA ASP A 66 -15.39 1.78 -7.41
C ASP A 66 -14.83 0.83 -6.34
N ALA A 67 -14.23 -0.28 -6.79
CA ALA A 67 -13.59 -1.27 -5.94
C ALA A 67 -12.44 -0.69 -5.12
N ALA A 68 -11.59 0.11 -5.76
CA ALA A 68 -10.47 0.78 -5.09
C ALA A 68 -10.97 1.78 -4.03
N ILE A 69 -11.96 2.62 -4.35
CA ILE A 69 -12.50 3.59 -3.38
C ILE A 69 -13.14 2.88 -2.18
N ALA A 70 -13.97 1.86 -2.42
CA ALA A 70 -14.61 1.09 -1.34
C ALA A 70 -13.56 0.39 -0.44
N ALA A 71 -12.53 -0.20 -1.04
CA ALA A 71 -11.43 -0.81 -0.30
C ALA A 71 -10.64 0.24 0.50
N LEU A 72 -10.32 1.40 -0.08
CA LEU A 72 -9.55 2.46 0.57
C LEU A 72 -10.31 3.11 1.75
N LEU A 73 -11.63 3.29 1.63
CA LEU A 73 -12.48 3.72 2.76
C LEU A 73 -12.44 2.70 3.92
N CYS A 74 -12.39 1.41 3.62
CA CYS A 74 -12.18 0.37 4.63
C CYS A 74 -10.76 0.42 5.23
N MET A 75 -9.74 0.67 4.40
CA MET A 75 -8.35 0.79 4.85
C MET A 75 -8.16 1.96 5.83
N GLY A 76 -8.88 3.07 5.65
CA GLY A 76 -8.92 4.18 6.61
C GLY A 76 -9.42 3.79 8.00
N LEU A 77 -10.16 2.69 8.13
CA LEU A 77 -10.56 2.10 9.42
C LEU A 77 -9.48 1.14 9.93
N MET A 78 -9.11 0.16 9.10
CA MET A 78 -8.26 -0.97 9.48
C MET A 78 -6.81 -0.56 9.77
N ASN A 79 -6.31 0.44 9.04
CA ASN A 79 -4.95 0.96 9.14
C ASN A 79 -4.97 2.49 9.32
N ALA A 80 -5.79 2.97 10.28
CA ALA A 80 -5.95 4.40 10.59
C ALA A 80 -4.63 5.13 10.95
N HIS A 81 -3.58 4.40 11.33
CA HIS A 81 -2.23 4.94 11.56
C HIS A 81 -1.46 5.27 10.26
N SER A 82 -1.92 4.76 9.12
CA SER A 82 -1.20 4.80 7.84
C SER A 82 -1.92 5.62 6.78
N MET A 83 -3.25 5.71 6.80
CA MET A 83 -4.03 6.49 5.84
C MET A 83 -5.42 6.83 6.40
N GLY A 84 -6.13 7.74 5.73
CA GLY A 84 -7.52 8.08 6.01
C GLY A 84 -7.89 9.45 5.47
N ILE A 85 -9.18 9.76 5.45
CA ILE A 85 -9.79 10.91 4.75
C ILE A 85 -9.23 12.31 5.14
N GLY A 86 -8.45 12.39 6.21
CA GLY A 86 -7.70 13.58 6.60
C GLY A 86 -6.35 13.75 5.90
N GLY A 87 -5.96 12.83 5.00
CA GLY A 87 -4.72 12.87 4.23
C GLY A 87 -4.94 13.11 2.74
N GLY A 88 -3.99 12.62 1.94
CA GLY A 88 -3.98 12.72 0.49
C GLY A 88 -3.80 11.37 -0.22
N LEU A 89 -4.03 11.37 -1.51
CA LEU A 89 -4.15 10.17 -2.34
C LEU A 89 -3.50 10.36 -3.71
N PHE A 90 -3.04 9.25 -4.27
CA PHE A 90 -2.69 9.17 -5.69
C PHE A 90 -3.30 7.93 -6.33
N LEU A 91 -3.94 8.09 -7.49
CA LEU A 91 -4.49 6.98 -8.26
C LEU A 91 -3.85 6.97 -9.64
N THR A 92 -3.20 5.88 -10.02
CA THR A 92 -2.86 5.62 -11.42
C THR A 92 -3.93 4.71 -11.99
N ILE A 93 -4.61 5.15 -13.03
CA ILE A 93 -5.77 4.47 -13.62
C ILE A 93 -5.44 4.17 -15.07
N TYR A 94 -5.66 2.93 -15.49
CA TYR A 94 -5.53 2.53 -16.89
C TYR A 94 -6.86 2.00 -17.41
N ASN A 95 -7.32 2.57 -18.51
CA ASN A 95 -8.51 2.11 -19.22
C ASN A 95 -8.08 1.31 -20.45
N SER A 96 -8.29 -0.01 -20.42
CA SER A 96 -7.89 -0.91 -21.52
C SER A 96 -8.68 -0.71 -22.80
N THR A 97 -9.92 -0.19 -22.72
CA THR A 97 -10.77 0.07 -23.88
C THR A 97 -10.25 1.26 -24.67
N THR A 98 -9.84 2.33 -23.98
CA THR A 98 -9.29 3.54 -24.61
C THR A 98 -7.77 3.50 -24.75
N ARG A 99 -7.10 2.54 -24.09
CA ARG A 99 -5.64 2.42 -23.96
C ARG A 99 -4.98 3.68 -23.41
N LYS A 100 -5.66 4.34 -22.48
CA LYS A 100 -5.17 5.56 -21.83
C LYS A 100 -4.88 5.30 -20.35
N ALA A 101 -3.73 5.79 -19.90
CA ALA A 101 -3.38 5.91 -18.50
C ALA A 101 -3.56 7.36 -18.05
N GLU A 102 -4.04 7.57 -16.84
CA GLU A 102 -4.11 8.87 -16.19
C GLU A 102 -3.72 8.75 -14.71
N VAL A 103 -3.32 9.86 -14.12
CA VAL A 103 -3.03 9.96 -12.68
C VAL A 103 -3.93 11.01 -12.06
N ILE A 104 -4.56 10.68 -10.94
CA ILE A 104 -5.21 11.66 -10.07
C ILE A 104 -4.25 11.95 -8.92
N ASN A 105 -3.82 13.21 -8.83
CA ASN A 105 -3.01 13.75 -7.75
C ASN A 105 -3.93 14.48 -6.76
N ALA A 106 -4.20 13.83 -5.64
CA ALA A 106 -4.94 14.39 -4.51
C ALA A 106 -4.02 14.53 -3.29
N ARG A 107 -2.77 14.95 -3.52
CA ARG A 107 -1.81 15.29 -2.46
C ARG A 107 -2.32 16.47 -1.65
N GLU A 108 -2.02 16.47 -0.36
CA GLU A 108 -2.30 17.59 0.51
C GLU A 108 -1.52 18.84 0.04
N VAL A 109 -2.14 20.01 0.17
CA VAL A 109 -1.52 21.29 -0.20
C VAL A 109 -1.33 22.13 1.06
N ALA A 110 -0.20 22.81 1.16
CA ALA A 110 0.05 23.73 2.28
C ALA A 110 -1.04 24.82 2.31
N PRO A 111 -1.61 25.15 3.49
CA PRO A 111 -2.59 26.22 3.59
C PRO A 111 -1.98 27.56 3.19
N ARG A 112 -2.81 28.52 2.75
CA ARG A 112 -2.36 29.83 2.25
C ARG A 112 -1.53 30.61 3.27
N LEU A 113 -1.79 30.40 4.57
CA LEU A 113 -1.06 31.04 5.66
C LEU A 113 0.31 30.41 5.95
N ALA A 114 0.68 29.32 5.27
CA ALA A 114 1.99 28.69 5.44
C ALA A 114 3.13 29.55 4.87
N PHE A 115 4.25 29.61 5.60
CA PHE A 115 5.45 30.36 5.19
C PHE A 115 6.72 29.57 5.52
N ALA A 116 7.82 29.87 4.82
CA ALA A 116 9.02 29.03 4.84
C ALA A 116 9.64 28.81 6.23
N SER A 117 9.51 29.78 7.13
CA SER A 117 10.07 29.75 8.48
C SER A 117 9.02 29.51 9.57
N MET A 118 7.89 28.87 9.25
CA MET A 118 6.81 28.62 10.22
C MET A 118 7.13 27.54 11.26
N PHE A 119 8.13 26.69 10.98
CA PHE A 119 8.57 25.63 11.89
C PHE A 119 9.88 26.01 12.57
N ASN A 120 9.88 26.00 13.90
CA ASN A 120 11.08 26.24 14.71
C ASN A 120 11.88 24.95 14.97
N SER A 121 11.29 23.78 14.71
CA SER A 121 11.93 22.48 14.86
C SER A 121 11.33 21.45 13.89
N SER A 122 12.05 20.36 13.65
CA SER A 122 11.52 19.22 12.88
C SER A 122 10.29 18.59 13.55
N GLU A 123 10.17 18.65 14.87
CA GLU A 123 9.03 18.11 15.60
C GLU A 123 7.72 18.83 15.25
N GLN A 124 7.75 20.17 15.16
CA GLN A 124 6.58 20.97 14.75
C GLN A 124 6.14 20.69 13.31
N SER A 125 7.06 20.23 12.45
CA SER A 125 6.74 19.82 11.08
C SER A 125 6.15 18.41 10.98
N GLN A 126 6.21 17.63 12.07
CA GLN A 126 5.74 16.24 12.12
C GLN A 126 4.51 16.03 13.00
N ASN A 127 4.29 16.92 13.99
CA ASN A 127 3.25 16.77 14.99
C ASN A 127 2.47 18.09 15.22
N GLY A 128 1.21 17.96 15.61
CA GLY A 128 0.33 19.08 15.98
C GLY A 128 -0.45 19.66 14.80
N GLY A 129 -1.30 20.66 15.08
CA GLY A 129 -2.13 21.29 14.05
C GLY A 129 -1.32 22.06 13.00
N LEU A 130 -0.15 22.60 13.38
CA LEU A 130 0.69 23.39 12.48
C LEU A 130 1.26 22.56 11.31
N SER A 131 1.45 21.24 11.49
CA SER A 131 1.87 20.33 10.42
C SER A 131 0.74 19.91 9.48
N VAL A 132 -0.52 20.28 9.76
CA VAL A 132 -1.68 19.86 8.97
C VAL A 132 -1.74 20.65 7.67
N ALA A 133 -1.71 19.93 6.55
CA ALA A 133 -2.01 20.44 5.21
C ALA A 133 -3.48 20.19 4.84
N VAL A 134 -3.96 20.80 3.75
CA VAL A 134 -5.35 20.67 3.31
C VAL A 134 -5.62 19.24 2.79
N PRO A 135 -6.53 18.45 3.40
CA PRO A 135 -6.76 17.06 3.02
C PRO A 135 -7.33 16.91 1.61
N GLY A 136 -6.81 15.95 0.85
CA GLY A 136 -7.17 15.74 -0.56
C GLY A 136 -7.93 14.46 -0.87
N GLU A 137 -7.87 13.46 0.00
CA GLU A 137 -8.27 12.09 -0.29
C GLU A 137 -9.72 11.98 -0.82
N ILE A 138 -10.68 12.64 -0.17
CA ILE A 138 -12.10 12.63 -0.58
C ILE A 138 -12.31 13.31 -1.95
N ARG A 139 -11.61 14.40 -2.24
CA ARG A 139 -11.70 15.05 -3.56
C ARG A 139 -11.07 14.20 -4.66
N GLY A 140 -10.04 13.43 -4.32
CA GLY A 140 -9.45 12.43 -5.22
C GLY A 140 -10.43 11.30 -5.52
N TYR A 141 -11.15 10.78 -4.53
CA TYR A 141 -12.21 9.79 -4.73
C TYR A 141 -13.34 10.32 -5.59
N GLU A 142 -13.81 11.54 -5.33
CA GLU A 142 -14.86 12.17 -6.14
C GLU A 142 -14.45 12.28 -7.61
N LEU A 143 -13.26 12.81 -7.89
CA LEU A 143 -12.77 12.96 -9.26
C LEU A 143 -12.63 11.60 -9.97
N ALA A 144 -12.13 10.58 -9.26
CA ALA A 144 -11.99 9.24 -9.82
C ALA A 144 -13.36 8.59 -10.11
N HIS A 145 -14.30 8.73 -9.17
CA HIS A 145 -15.66 8.21 -9.31
C HIS A 145 -16.44 8.89 -10.42
N GLN A 146 -16.35 10.22 -10.56
CA GLN A 146 -16.98 10.95 -11.66
C GLN A 146 -16.49 10.50 -13.04
N ARG A 147 -15.23 10.07 -13.14
CA ARG A 147 -14.61 9.67 -14.42
C ARG A 147 -14.82 8.19 -14.75
N HIS A 148 -14.74 7.31 -13.76
CA HIS A 148 -14.69 5.86 -13.97
C HIS A 148 -15.63 5.07 -13.07
N GLY A 149 -16.36 5.72 -12.17
CA GLY A 149 -17.32 5.08 -11.29
C GLY A 149 -18.53 4.56 -12.04
N ARG A 150 -19.11 3.47 -11.53
CA ARG A 150 -20.31 2.83 -12.06
C ARG A 150 -21.35 2.59 -10.98
N LEU A 151 -20.91 2.31 -9.75
CA LEU A 151 -21.81 2.19 -8.61
C LEU A 151 -22.26 3.56 -8.11
N PRO A 152 -23.43 3.66 -7.44
CA PRO A 152 -23.81 4.87 -6.73
C PRO A 152 -22.75 5.26 -5.69
N TRP A 153 -22.42 6.55 -5.57
CA TRP A 153 -21.40 7.06 -4.63
C TRP A 153 -21.58 6.52 -3.20
N ALA A 154 -22.81 6.60 -2.67
CA ALA A 154 -23.14 6.12 -1.34
C ALA A 154 -22.85 4.62 -1.12
N ARG A 155 -22.96 3.79 -2.17
CA ARG A 155 -22.68 2.34 -2.08
C ARG A 155 -21.22 2.08 -1.70
N LEU A 156 -20.30 2.96 -2.08
CA LEU A 156 -18.86 2.80 -1.79
C LEU A 156 -18.54 2.96 -0.30
N PHE A 157 -19.34 3.76 0.42
CA PHE A 157 -19.16 4.04 1.85
C PHE A 157 -19.87 3.02 2.74
N GLN A 158 -20.98 2.45 2.27
CA GLN A 158 -21.88 1.63 3.10
C GLN A 158 -21.17 0.50 3.88
N PRO A 159 -20.26 -0.30 3.29
CA PRO A 159 -19.57 -1.36 4.03
C PRO A 159 -18.72 -0.79 5.17
N SER A 160 -17.99 0.30 4.91
CA SER A 160 -17.14 0.95 5.90
C SER A 160 -17.94 1.65 6.99
N ILE A 161 -19.11 2.24 6.68
CA ILE A 161 -20.03 2.78 7.68
C ILE A 161 -20.50 1.68 8.64
N GLN A 162 -20.95 0.54 8.09
CA GLN A 162 -21.40 -0.59 8.90
C GLN A 162 -20.26 -1.12 9.78
N LEU A 163 -19.08 -1.28 9.21
CA LEU A 163 -17.90 -1.78 9.89
C LEU A 163 -17.46 -0.85 11.03
N ALA A 164 -17.47 0.45 10.79
CA ALA A 164 -17.13 1.46 11.80
C ALA A 164 -18.15 1.48 12.96
N ARG A 165 -19.45 1.29 12.69
CA ARG A 165 -20.50 1.22 13.74
C ARG A 165 -20.45 -0.08 14.54
N GLN A 166 -20.43 -1.21 13.85
CA GLN A 166 -20.48 -2.53 14.49
C GLN A 166 -19.15 -2.85 15.18
N GLY A 167 -18.05 -2.44 14.57
CA GLY A 167 -16.68 -2.68 14.99
C GLY A 167 -16.05 -3.89 14.35
N PHE A 168 -14.73 -3.94 14.43
CA PHE A 168 -13.86 -4.92 13.78
C PHE A 168 -12.66 -5.27 14.67
N PRO A 169 -12.04 -6.45 14.49
CA PRO A 169 -10.82 -6.79 15.22
C PRO A 169 -9.66 -5.90 14.76
N VAL A 170 -8.89 -5.39 15.71
CA VAL A 170 -7.64 -4.67 15.44
C VAL A 170 -6.66 -5.61 14.76
N GLY A 171 -6.21 -5.26 13.55
CA GLY A 171 -5.21 -6.03 12.81
C GLY A 171 -3.78 -5.81 13.31
N LYS A 172 -2.88 -6.71 12.91
CA LYS A 172 -1.44 -6.71 13.27
C LYS A 172 -0.77 -5.35 13.08
N GLY A 173 -0.97 -4.72 11.92
CA GLY A 173 -0.36 -3.42 11.60
C GLY A 173 -0.80 -2.31 12.55
N LEU A 174 -2.12 -2.20 12.79
CA LEU A 174 -2.66 -1.21 13.72
C LEU A 174 -2.21 -1.49 15.16
N ALA A 175 -2.24 -2.74 15.62
CA ALA A 175 -1.78 -3.10 16.96
C ALA A 175 -0.32 -2.67 17.21
N ALA A 176 0.58 -2.92 16.25
CA ALA A 176 1.98 -2.50 16.34
C ALA A 176 2.10 -0.97 16.38
N ALA A 177 1.32 -0.24 15.59
CA ALA A 177 1.31 1.22 15.61
C ALA A 177 0.78 1.80 16.93
N LEU A 178 -0.27 1.19 17.48
CA LEU A 178 -0.83 1.57 18.78
C LEU A 178 0.18 1.36 19.91
N GLU A 179 0.90 0.24 19.92
CA GLU A 179 1.97 -0.01 20.90
C GLU A 179 3.08 1.03 20.78
N ASN A 180 3.58 1.25 19.55
CA ASN A 180 4.65 2.22 19.28
C ASN A 180 4.28 3.66 19.66
N LYS A 181 2.97 3.97 19.70
CA LYS A 181 2.43 5.29 20.05
C LYS A 181 1.72 5.32 21.40
N ARG A 182 1.88 4.29 22.24
CA ARG A 182 1.21 4.13 23.54
C ARG A 182 1.21 5.42 24.36
N THR A 183 2.39 5.98 24.59
CA THR A 183 2.57 7.20 25.41
C THR A 183 1.82 8.41 24.83
N VAL A 184 1.83 8.56 23.50
CA VAL A 184 1.11 9.66 22.83
C VAL A 184 -0.40 9.47 22.96
N ILE A 185 -0.89 8.24 22.79
CA ILE A 185 -2.31 7.91 22.91
C ILE A 185 -2.81 8.14 24.34
N GLU A 186 -2.04 7.73 25.34
CA GLU A 186 -2.31 7.94 26.78
C GLU A 186 -2.43 9.42 27.15
N GLN A 187 -1.71 10.30 26.46
CA GLN A 187 -1.67 11.74 26.73
C GLN A 187 -2.70 12.53 25.91
N GLN A 188 -3.32 11.94 24.88
CA GLN A 188 -4.23 12.63 23.97
C GLN A 188 -5.67 12.15 24.19
N PRO A 189 -6.56 12.94 24.80
CA PRO A 189 -7.91 12.50 25.18
C PRO A 189 -8.75 11.93 24.03
N VAL A 190 -8.61 12.48 22.83
CA VAL A 190 -9.33 12.00 21.64
C VAL A 190 -8.83 10.62 21.20
N LEU A 191 -7.50 10.42 21.18
CA LEU A 191 -6.92 9.12 20.83
C LEU A 191 -7.20 8.08 21.92
N TRP A 192 -7.14 8.49 23.19
CA TRP A 192 -7.52 7.65 24.33
C TRP A 192 -8.96 7.16 24.20
N TYR A 193 -9.91 8.06 23.89
CA TYR A 193 -11.31 7.71 23.65
C TYR A 193 -11.49 6.70 22.50
N VAL A 194 -10.70 6.81 21.44
CA VAL A 194 -10.82 5.95 20.24
C VAL A 194 -10.14 4.60 20.43
N PHE A 195 -8.93 4.57 20.97
CA PHE A 195 -8.05 3.40 20.92
C PHE A 195 -7.81 2.73 22.27
N CYS A 196 -8.55 3.10 23.32
CA CYS A 196 -8.41 2.49 24.63
C CYS A 196 -9.72 1.91 25.15
N ARG A 197 -9.60 0.74 25.79
CA ARG A 197 -10.70 0.05 26.49
C ARG A 197 -10.18 -0.42 27.84
N ASP A 198 -11.00 -0.30 28.87
CA ASP A 198 -10.67 -0.74 30.24
C ASP A 198 -9.32 -0.21 30.76
N GLY A 199 -9.01 1.05 30.42
CA GLY A 199 -7.78 1.72 30.83
C GLY A 199 -6.52 1.26 30.10
N LYS A 200 -6.64 0.54 28.98
CA LYS A 200 -5.50 0.04 28.20
C LYS A 200 -5.68 0.33 26.71
N VAL A 201 -4.56 0.61 26.04
CA VAL A 201 -4.49 0.68 24.58
C VAL A 201 -4.84 -0.69 23.98
N LEU A 202 -5.66 -0.68 22.93
CA LEU A 202 -6.13 -1.88 22.25
C LEU A 202 -4.98 -2.70 21.65
N ARG A 203 -5.15 -4.02 21.65
CA ARG A 203 -4.21 -5.02 21.11
C ARG A 203 -4.81 -5.75 19.90
N GLU A 204 -3.96 -6.48 19.19
CA GLU A 204 -4.38 -7.32 18.07
C GLU A 204 -5.54 -8.26 18.47
N GLY A 205 -6.56 -8.33 17.62
CA GLY A 205 -7.76 -9.14 17.83
C GLY A 205 -8.85 -8.49 18.68
N GLU A 206 -8.54 -7.44 19.46
CA GLU A 206 -9.56 -6.73 20.24
C GLU A 206 -10.49 -5.92 19.34
N ARG A 207 -11.74 -5.72 19.76
CA ARG A 207 -12.77 -5.05 18.95
C ARG A 207 -12.64 -3.52 19.06
N LEU A 208 -12.41 -2.86 17.93
CA LEU A 208 -12.45 -1.41 17.76
C LEU A 208 -13.78 -0.96 17.12
N THR A 209 -14.38 0.12 17.63
CA THR A 209 -15.53 0.80 17.01
C THR A 209 -15.20 2.27 16.75
N LEU A 210 -15.71 2.83 15.66
CA LEU A 210 -15.43 4.19 15.21
C LEU A 210 -16.74 4.94 14.85
N PRO A 211 -17.70 5.08 15.79
CA PRO A 211 -19.03 5.59 15.48
C PRO A 211 -19.03 7.02 14.89
N ARG A 212 -18.19 7.92 15.41
CA ARG A 212 -18.08 9.30 14.88
C ARG A 212 -17.55 9.35 13.44
N LEU A 213 -16.63 8.43 13.11
CA LEU A 213 -16.14 8.32 11.73
C LEU A 213 -17.21 7.68 10.83
N ALA A 214 -18.02 6.77 11.36
CA ALA A 214 -19.17 6.24 10.62
C ALA A 214 -20.18 7.35 10.28
N ASP A 215 -20.46 8.25 11.22
CA ASP A 215 -21.34 9.40 10.98
C ASP A 215 -20.73 10.35 9.93
N THR A 216 -19.41 10.57 9.97
CA THR A 216 -18.70 11.34 8.95
C THR A 216 -18.80 10.67 7.57
N TYR A 217 -18.61 9.35 7.48
CA TYR A 217 -18.76 8.61 6.24
C TYR A 217 -20.21 8.60 5.74
N GLU A 218 -21.20 8.56 6.63
CA GLU A 218 -22.62 8.64 6.28
C GLU A 218 -22.96 10.02 5.71
N THR A 219 -22.48 11.11 6.31
CA THR A 219 -22.59 12.46 5.73
C THR A 219 -21.95 12.54 4.35
N LEU A 220 -20.72 12.02 4.18
CA LEU A 220 -20.04 12.00 2.87
C LEU A 220 -20.76 11.15 1.83
N ALA A 221 -21.42 10.06 2.24
CA ALA A 221 -22.21 9.20 1.37
C ALA A 221 -23.48 9.91 0.87
N ILE A 222 -24.13 10.72 1.72
CA ILE A 222 -25.40 11.39 1.43
C ILE A 222 -25.18 12.72 0.70
N GLU A 223 -24.29 13.56 1.22
CA GLU A 223 -24.07 14.93 0.75
C GLU A 223 -22.95 15.05 -0.29
N GLY A 224 -22.19 13.97 -0.50
CA GLY A 224 -21.04 13.93 -1.40
C GLY A 224 -19.78 14.56 -0.80
N ALA A 225 -18.71 14.58 -1.59
CA ALA A 225 -17.41 15.12 -1.19
C ALA A 225 -17.48 16.59 -0.75
N GLN A 226 -18.42 17.36 -1.31
CA GLN A 226 -18.60 18.77 -0.99
C GLN A 226 -18.86 19.05 0.50
N ALA A 227 -19.46 18.09 1.23
CA ALA A 227 -19.67 18.21 2.67
C ALA A 227 -18.36 18.45 3.45
N PHE A 228 -17.25 17.86 2.98
CA PHE A 228 -15.92 18.03 3.58
C PHE A 228 -15.34 19.42 3.31
N TYR A 229 -15.47 19.88 2.07
CA TYR A 229 -14.70 21.02 1.57
C TYR A 229 -15.41 22.37 1.66
N ASN A 230 -16.73 22.40 1.44
CA ASN A 230 -17.55 23.60 1.55
C ASN A 230 -19.01 23.17 1.79
N GLY A 231 -19.23 22.56 2.96
CA GLY A 231 -20.52 22.01 3.36
C GLY A 231 -20.59 21.74 4.87
N SER A 232 -21.40 20.76 5.26
CA SER A 232 -21.80 20.53 6.66
C SER A 232 -20.65 20.18 7.60
N LEU A 233 -19.57 19.57 7.13
CA LEU A 233 -18.42 19.17 7.94
C LEU A 233 -17.32 20.24 8.00
N THR A 234 -17.29 21.18 7.04
CA THR A 234 -16.17 22.10 6.83
C THR A 234 -15.87 22.95 8.07
N ALA A 235 -16.90 23.54 8.70
CA ALA A 235 -16.70 24.39 9.87
C ALA A 235 -16.12 23.61 11.06
N GLN A 236 -16.55 22.37 11.25
CA GLN A 236 -16.07 21.50 12.33
C GLN A 236 -14.61 21.09 12.09
N ILE A 237 -14.25 20.72 10.85
CA ILE A 237 -12.88 20.37 10.47
C ILE A 237 -11.92 21.54 10.73
N VAL A 238 -12.27 22.74 10.26
CA VAL A 238 -11.44 23.94 10.46
C VAL A 238 -11.27 24.25 11.95
N LYS A 239 -12.36 24.17 12.71
CA LYS A 239 -12.35 24.39 14.15
C LYS A 239 -11.40 23.42 14.87
N ASP A 240 -11.45 22.13 14.54
CA ASP A 240 -10.60 21.13 15.18
C ASP A 240 -9.11 21.31 14.83
N ILE A 241 -8.80 21.63 13.56
CA ILE A 241 -7.43 21.93 13.14
C ILE A 241 -6.89 23.16 13.87
N GLN A 242 -7.67 24.25 13.94
CA GLN A 242 -7.26 25.49 14.60
C GLN A 242 -7.15 25.33 16.12
N ALA A 243 -8.03 24.55 16.74
CA ALA A 243 -7.92 24.20 18.16
C ALA A 243 -6.63 23.41 18.47
N ALA A 244 -6.10 22.66 17.50
CA ALA A 244 -4.80 22.00 17.59
C ALA A 244 -3.60 22.89 17.21
N GLY A 245 -3.81 24.21 17.00
CA GLY A 245 -2.77 25.16 16.61
C GLY A 245 -2.46 25.20 15.12
N GLY A 246 -3.32 24.63 14.28
CA GLY A 246 -3.19 24.65 12.83
C GLY A 246 -3.68 25.94 12.18
N ILE A 247 -3.22 26.15 10.94
CA ILE A 247 -3.44 27.39 10.19
C ILE A 247 -4.29 27.18 8.92
N VAL A 248 -4.91 26.01 8.78
CA VAL A 248 -5.87 25.73 7.71
C VAL A 248 -7.13 26.57 7.94
N THR A 249 -7.64 27.17 6.87
CA THR A 249 -8.86 27.98 6.87
C THR A 249 -9.96 27.32 6.05
N ALA A 250 -11.21 27.80 6.21
CA ALA A 250 -12.31 27.35 5.36
C ALA A 250 -12.05 27.68 3.88
N GLU A 251 -11.41 28.83 3.60
CA GLU A 251 -11.00 29.21 2.24
C GLU A 251 -10.05 28.17 1.62
N ASP A 252 -9.08 27.66 2.41
CA ASP A 252 -8.16 26.63 1.94
C ASP A 252 -8.88 25.33 1.54
N LEU A 253 -9.83 24.87 2.36
CA LEU A 253 -10.67 23.70 2.04
C LEU A 253 -11.55 23.96 0.81
N ASN A 254 -12.24 25.10 0.77
CA ASN A 254 -13.14 25.48 -0.34
C ASN A 254 -12.39 25.51 -1.69
N ASN A 255 -11.13 25.94 -1.68
CA ASN A 255 -10.31 26.10 -2.87
C ASN A 255 -9.51 24.85 -3.27
N TYR A 256 -9.46 23.82 -2.42
CA TYR A 256 -8.76 22.59 -2.74
C TYR A 256 -9.33 21.89 -3.98
N ARG A 257 -8.46 21.44 -4.88
CA ARG A 257 -8.81 20.63 -6.05
C ARG A 257 -7.83 19.47 -6.16
N ALA A 258 -8.36 18.27 -6.44
CA ALA A 258 -7.54 17.18 -6.93
C ALA A 258 -7.15 17.47 -8.39
N GLU A 259 -5.91 17.18 -8.74
CA GLU A 259 -5.35 17.43 -10.07
C GLU A 259 -5.44 16.15 -10.93
N LEU A 260 -5.89 16.31 -12.17
CA LEU A 260 -5.88 15.25 -13.18
C LEU A 260 -4.64 15.42 -14.09
N ILE A 261 -3.86 14.35 -14.21
CA ILE A 261 -2.71 14.25 -15.11
C ILE A 261 -3.06 13.24 -16.20
N GLU A 262 -3.49 13.73 -17.36
CA GLU A 262 -3.93 12.88 -18.50
C GLU A 262 -2.78 12.18 -19.22
N HIS A 263 -1.54 12.61 -18.97
CA HIS A 263 -0.33 12.06 -19.57
C HIS A 263 0.70 11.75 -18.48
N PRO A 264 0.54 10.63 -17.76
CA PRO A 264 1.46 10.27 -16.68
C PRO A 264 2.85 9.94 -17.22
N LEU A 265 3.84 10.02 -16.33
CA LEU A 265 5.20 9.57 -16.63
C LEU A 265 5.14 8.11 -17.05
N ASN A 266 5.85 7.79 -18.12
CA ASN A 266 5.99 6.42 -18.57
C ASN A 266 7.40 6.12 -19.05
N ILE A 267 7.76 4.84 -18.96
CA ILE A 267 8.99 4.29 -19.52
C ILE A 267 8.72 2.94 -20.18
N SER A 268 9.51 2.60 -21.19
CA SER A 268 9.46 1.27 -21.80
C SER A 268 10.42 0.31 -21.07
N LEU A 269 9.91 -0.84 -20.66
CA LEU A 269 10.68 -1.90 -20.00
C LEU A 269 10.45 -3.21 -20.76
N GLY A 270 11.39 -3.53 -21.65
CA GLY A 270 11.21 -4.62 -22.62
C GLY A 270 10.06 -4.34 -23.59
N ASP A 271 9.11 -5.26 -23.67
CA ASP A 271 7.89 -5.21 -24.48
C ASP A 271 6.66 -4.67 -23.69
N ALA A 272 6.91 -4.00 -22.56
CA ALA A 272 5.89 -3.36 -21.75
C ALA A 272 6.17 -1.86 -21.55
N VAL A 273 5.11 -1.12 -21.27
CA VAL A 273 5.14 0.28 -20.84
C VAL A 273 4.70 0.35 -19.39
N LEU A 274 5.49 1.01 -18.55
CA LEU A 274 5.14 1.30 -17.17
C LEU A 274 4.59 2.72 -17.09
N TYR A 275 3.42 2.88 -16.49
CA TYR A 275 2.80 4.16 -16.17
C TYR A 275 2.89 4.41 -14.67
N MET A 276 3.31 5.61 -14.30
CA MET A 276 3.54 6.02 -12.92
C MET A 276 3.36 7.54 -12.77
N PRO A 277 3.13 8.07 -11.55
CA PRO A 277 3.02 9.51 -11.33
C PRO A 277 4.37 10.23 -11.54
N SER A 278 4.33 11.45 -12.06
CA SER A 278 5.50 12.34 -12.15
C SER A 278 5.80 13.04 -10.82
N ALA A 279 6.80 13.93 -10.78
CA ALA A 279 7.02 14.82 -9.63
C ALA A 279 5.70 15.56 -9.25
N PRO A 280 5.41 15.78 -7.95
CA PRO A 280 6.29 15.64 -6.77
C PRO A 280 6.40 14.22 -6.18
N LEU A 281 5.95 13.19 -6.91
CA LEU A 281 6.06 11.78 -6.51
C LEU A 281 7.36 11.13 -6.98
N SER A 282 7.64 9.92 -6.50
CA SER A 282 8.87 9.18 -6.80
C SER A 282 8.84 8.35 -8.09
N GLY A 283 7.86 8.51 -8.98
CA GLY A 283 7.90 7.85 -10.28
C GLY A 283 9.18 8.14 -11.10
N PRO A 284 9.72 9.38 -11.15
CA PRO A 284 11.02 9.64 -11.78
C PRO A 284 12.18 8.83 -11.16
N VAL A 285 12.15 8.59 -9.85
CA VAL A 285 13.17 7.79 -9.15
C VAL A 285 13.01 6.31 -9.50
N LEU A 286 11.77 5.79 -9.50
CA LEU A 286 11.48 4.43 -9.95
C LEU A 286 11.93 4.21 -11.39
N ALA A 287 11.61 5.14 -12.28
CA ALA A 287 12.01 5.13 -13.68
C ALA A 287 13.54 5.13 -13.84
N LEU A 288 14.25 5.93 -13.03
CA LEU A 288 15.70 5.96 -13.02
C LEU A 288 16.30 4.62 -12.60
N ILE A 289 15.83 4.04 -11.48
CA ILE A 289 16.29 2.73 -10.98
C ILE A 289 16.14 1.68 -12.08
N LEU A 290 14.94 1.56 -12.67
CA LEU A 290 14.64 0.54 -13.67
C LEU A 290 15.44 0.76 -14.96
N ASN A 291 15.63 2.00 -15.41
CA ASN A 291 16.42 2.27 -16.62
C ASN A 291 17.92 2.03 -16.44
N ILE A 292 18.49 2.33 -15.26
CA ILE A 292 19.89 2.01 -14.95
C ILE A 292 20.09 0.50 -15.00
N LEU A 293 19.19 -0.25 -14.35
CA LEU A 293 19.31 -1.71 -14.25
C LEU A 293 18.95 -2.43 -15.56
N LYS A 294 18.10 -1.85 -16.42
CA LYS A 294 17.79 -2.35 -17.76
C LYS A 294 18.99 -2.23 -18.72
N ALA A 295 19.92 -1.31 -18.47
CA ALA A 295 21.08 -1.00 -19.30
C ALA A 295 20.74 -0.64 -20.76
N ASP A 296 20.16 0.54 -20.98
CA ASP A 296 20.30 1.27 -22.26
C ASP A 296 20.38 2.80 -22.04
N ARG A 297 21.25 3.48 -22.80
CA ARG A 297 22.08 4.63 -22.35
C ARG A 297 21.46 6.03 -22.28
N HIS A 298 20.15 6.27 -22.07
CA HIS A 298 19.65 7.65 -21.97
C HIS A 298 18.39 7.86 -21.09
N PRO A 299 18.53 8.28 -19.82
CA PRO A 299 17.40 8.83 -19.06
C PRO A 299 17.14 10.29 -19.46
N ARG A 300 15.93 10.60 -19.95
CA ARG A 300 15.41 11.98 -20.02
C ARG A 300 14.53 12.23 -18.79
N LEU A 301 14.91 13.20 -17.97
CA LEU A 301 14.10 13.72 -16.86
C LEU A 301 13.35 14.98 -17.33
N LEU A 302 12.08 15.13 -16.93
CA LEU A 302 11.24 16.30 -17.23
C LEU A 302 11.06 17.20 -16.00
N PRO A 303 10.74 18.51 -16.18
CA PRO A 303 10.71 19.49 -15.09
C PRO A 303 9.43 19.44 -14.24
N SER A 304 9.55 19.98 -13.01
CA SER A 304 8.52 20.13 -11.97
C SER A 304 7.43 21.16 -12.35
N ALA A 305 6.17 20.87 -12.03
CA ALA A 305 5.05 21.84 -12.10
C ALA A 305 4.94 22.69 -10.82
N THR A 306 4.31 23.87 -10.91
CA THR A 306 4.21 24.90 -9.86
C THR A 306 2.92 24.82 -9.04
N GLY A 307 3.08 24.67 -7.74
CA GLY A 307 2.09 24.64 -6.66
C GLY A 307 2.77 23.92 -5.48
N LYS A 308 2.87 24.52 -4.28
CA LYS A 308 3.73 23.94 -3.22
C LYS A 308 3.08 22.72 -2.57
N GLN A 309 3.29 21.55 -3.16
CA GLN A 309 3.00 20.23 -2.59
C GLN A 309 4.28 19.64 -1.98
N PRO A 310 4.22 19.02 -0.79
CA PRO A 310 5.34 18.26 -0.24
C PRO A 310 5.69 17.06 -1.11
N LEU A 311 7.00 16.79 -1.28
CA LEU A 311 7.51 15.60 -1.95
C LEU A 311 6.91 14.32 -1.35
N SER A 312 6.74 13.29 -2.18
CA SER A 312 6.16 12.00 -1.79
C SER A 312 6.95 10.84 -2.37
N SER A 313 7.16 9.79 -1.57
CA SER A 313 7.80 8.54 -2.01
C SER A 313 6.86 7.57 -2.72
N MET A 314 5.56 7.89 -2.78
CA MET A 314 4.55 7.05 -3.42
C MET A 314 4.80 6.93 -4.93
N CYS A 315 4.62 5.72 -5.47
CA CYS A 315 4.71 5.44 -6.90
C CYS A 315 3.75 4.29 -7.32
N PRO A 316 2.42 4.46 -7.19
CA PRO A 316 1.46 3.50 -7.74
C PRO A 316 1.74 3.30 -9.23
N THR A 317 1.99 2.06 -9.65
CA THR A 317 2.54 1.76 -10.97
C THR A 317 1.69 0.71 -11.67
N ILE A 318 1.41 0.93 -12.95
CA ILE A 318 0.75 -0.03 -13.83
C ILE A 318 1.67 -0.37 -15.00
N MET A 319 1.93 -1.66 -15.20
CA MET A 319 2.65 -2.18 -16.35
C MET A 319 1.65 -2.73 -17.38
N VAL A 320 1.77 -2.27 -18.62
CA VAL A 320 0.88 -2.62 -19.74
C VAL A 320 1.72 -3.19 -20.89
N GLY A 321 1.28 -4.31 -21.47
CA GLY A 321 1.94 -4.88 -22.65
C GLY A 321 1.68 -4.07 -23.92
N GLN A 322 2.46 -4.31 -24.98
CA GLN A 322 2.22 -3.71 -26.31
C GLN A 322 0.83 -4.03 -26.90
N ASP A 323 0.20 -5.12 -26.46
CA ASP A 323 -1.16 -5.50 -26.79
C ASP A 323 -2.23 -4.61 -26.13
N GLY A 324 -1.82 -3.70 -25.25
CA GLY A 324 -2.70 -2.82 -24.47
C GLY A 324 -3.33 -3.51 -23.26
N GLN A 325 -2.92 -4.73 -22.92
CA GLN A 325 -3.40 -5.44 -21.74
C GLN A 325 -2.54 -5.12 -20.52
N VAL A 326 -3.19 -4.94 -19.38
CA VAL A 326 -2.48 -4.80 -18.09
C VAL A 326 -1.77 -6.10 -17.77
N ARG A 327 -0.47 -6.03 -17.48
CA ARG A 327 0.35 -7.15 -17.03
C ARG A 327 0.51 -7.18 -15.52
N MET A 328 0.70 -6.02 -14.90
CA MET A 328 0.90 -5.88 -13.47
C MET A 328 0.37 -4.54 -12.97
N VAL A 329 -0.24 -4.56 -11.79
CA VAL A 329 -0.51 -3.39 -10.97
C VAL A 329 0.24 -3.58 -9.66
N VAL A 330 1.01 -2.59 -9.23
CA VAL A 330 1.84 -2.68 -8.02
C VAL A 330 1.97 -1.34 -7.32
N GLY A 331 2.00 -1.40 -5.99
CA GLY A 331 2.30 -0.26 -5.14
C GLY A 331 2.80 -0.73 -3.78
N ALA A 332 3.41 0.19 -3.04
CA ALA A 332 3.92 -0.10 -1.70
C ALA A 332 3.65 1.04 -0.70
N SER A 333 3.67 0.71 0.59
CA SER A 333 3.68 1.66 1.71
C SER A 333 4.96 1.49 2.54
N GLY A 334 5.45 2.55 3.21
CA GLY A 334 6.70 2.50 3.99
C GLY A 334 7.62 3.72 3.88
N GLY A 335 7.09 4.91 3.59
CA GLY A 335 7.89 6.13 3.48
C GLY A 335 8.95 6.05 2.37
N THR A 336 10.20 6.38 2.69
CA THR A 336 11.33 6.37 1.72
C THR A 336 11.58 5.00 1.09
N GLN A 337 11.12 3.93 1.71
CA GLN A 337 11.30 2.54 1.25
C GLN A 337 10.36 2.16 0.09
N ILE A 338 9.30 2.96 -0.16
CA ILE A 338 8.25 2.62 -1.13
C ILE A 338 8.82 2.38 -2.53
N THR A 339 9.68 3.29 -2.99
CA THR A 339 10.22 3.25 -4.35
C THR A 339 11.10 2.01 -4.57
N THR A 340 11.97 1.68 -3.61
CA THR A 340 12.80 0.48 -3.67
C THR A 340 11.96 -0.80 -3.63
N ALA A 341 10.98 -0.89 -2.73
CA ALA A 341 10.12 -2.06 -2.63
C ALA A 341 9.28 -2.28 -3.89
N THR A 342 8.79 -1.21 -4.51
CA THR A 342 8.05 -1.26 -5.78
C THR A 342 8.95 -1.71 -6.92
N ALA A 343 10.19 -1.18 -7.00
CA ALA A 343 11.19 -1.61 -7.97
C ALA A 343 11.54 -3.09 -7.81
N LEU A 344 11.80 -3.56 -6.59
CA LEU A 344 12.12 -4.97 -6.30
C LEU A 344 10.98 -5.90 -6.73
N ALA A 345 9.73 -5.58 -6.42
CA ALA A 345 8.59 -6.39 -6.83
C ALA A 345 8.45 -6.49 -8.36
N ILE A 346 8.67 -5.39 -9.09
CA ILE A 346 8.70 -5.37 -10.56
C ILE A 346 9.86 -6.23 -11.08
N ILE A 347 11.06 -6.06 -10.52
CA ILE A 347 12.27 -6.80 -10.91
C ILE A 347 12.08 -8.30 -10.70
N TYR A 348 11.61 -8.71 -9.53
CA TYR A 348 11.42 -10.13 -9.22
C TYR A 348 10.39 -10.78 -10.13
N ASN A 349 9.25 -10.11 -10.39
CA ASN A 349 8.24 -10.65 -11.28
C ASN A 349 8.70 -10.66 -12.75
N LEU A 350 9.28 -9.55 -13.24
CA LEU A 350 9.59 -9.37 -14.66
C LEU A 350 10.90 -10.03 -15.08
N TRP A 351 11.98 -9.88 -14.30
CA TRP A 351 13.33 -10.31 -14.69
C TRP A 351 13.71 -11.66 -14.09
N PHE A 352 13.27 -11.94 -12.87
CA PHE A 352 13.54 -13.24 -12.22
C PHE A 352 12.42 -14.26 -12.45
N GLY A 353 11.30 -13.86 -13.08
CA GLY A 353 10.19 -14.74 -13.40
C GLY A 353 9.44 -15.26 -12.17
N TYR A 354 9.53 -14.56 -11.04
CA TYR A 354 8.83 -14.97 -9.82
C TYR A 354 7.33 -14.77 -10.00
N ASP A 355 6.55 -15.72 -9.47
CA ASP A 355 5.13 -15.47 -9.30
C ASP A 355 4.88 -14.28 -8.36
N VAL A 356 3.67 -13.73 -8.42
CA VAL A 356 3.34 -12.49 -7.70
C VAL A 356 3.47 -12.65 -6.17
N LYS A 357 3.17 -13.83 -5.62
CA LYS A 357 3.26 -14.07 -4.18
C LYS A 357 4.70 -14.09 -3.74
N ARG A 358 5.56 -14.82 -4.45
CA ARG A 358 7.00 -14.82 -4.19
C ARG A 358 7.59 -13.44 -4.38
N ALA A 359 7.28 -12.73 -5.47
CA ALA A 359 7.80 -11.39 -5.73
C ALA A 359 7.42 -10.37 -4.63
N VAL A 360 6.24 -10.51 -4.03
CA VAL A 360 5.82 -9.71 -2.88
C VAL A 360 6.51 -10.15 -1.60
N GLU A 361 6.61 -11.45 -1.31
CA GLU A 361 7.13 -11.92 -0.03
C GLU A 361 8.67 -11.92 0.06
N GLU A 362 9.37 -11.90 -1.08
CA GLU A 362 10.83 -11.98 -1.16
C GLU A 362 11.50 -10.95 -0.21
N PRO A 363 12.47 -11.38 0.63
CA PRO A 363 13.16 -10.50 1.55
C PRO A 363 13.78 -9.29 0.84
N ARG A 364 13.60 -8.12 1.44
CA ARG A 364 13.97 -6.85 0.80
C ARG A 364 15.24 -6.27 1.38
N LEU A 365 15.84 -5.40 0.58
CA LEU A 365 16.88 -4.47 0.97
C LEU A 365 16.45 -3.05 0.57
N HIS A 366 16.94 -2.05 1.29
CA HIS A 366 16.72 -0.65 0.99
C HIS A 366 17.99 0.14 1.28
N ASN A 367 18.27 1.14 0.45
CA ASN A 367 19.32 2.11 0.68
C ASN A 367 18.79 3.50 0.28
N GLN A 368 19.22 4.52 1.01
CA GLN A 368 18.96 5.92 0.71
C GLN A 368 20.24 6.73 0.90
N LEU A 369 20.32 7.92 0.29
CA LEU A 369 21.54 8.74 0.32
C LEU A 369 21.92 9.21 1.73
N LEU A 370 20.92 9.49 2.57
CA LEU A 370 21.12 10.02 3.92
C LEU A 370 20.14 9.33 4.88
N PRO A 371 20.60 8.54 5.87
CA PRO A 371 21.97 8.05 6.00
C PRO A 371 22.30 7.06 4.86
N ASN A 372 23.56 7.03 4.41
CA ASN A 372 24.05 6.10 3.39
C ASN A 372 24.28 4.71 3.98
N VAL A 373 23.21 4.04 4.39
CA VAL A 373 23.23 2.70 4.99
C VAL A 373 22.26 1.81 4.24
N THR A 374 22.69 0.60 3.90
CA THR A 374 21.84 -0.42 3.31
C THR A 374 21.14 -1.21 4.42
N THR A 375 19.85 -1.01 4.58
CA THR A 375 19.03 -1.82 5.48
C THR A 375 18.60 -3.10 4.78
N VAL A 376 18.70 -4.23 5.45
CA VAL A 376 18.26 -5.54 4.95
C VAL A 376 17.27 -6.20 5.90
N GLU A 377 16.30 -6.92 5.37
CA GLU A 377 15.41 -7.73 6.20
C GLU A 377 16.16 -8.93 6.80
N ARG A 378 15.76 -9.33 8.02
CA ARG A 378 16.42 -10.41 8.78
C ARG A 378 16.51 -11.74 8.02
N THR A 379 15.55 -12.01 7.15
CA THR A 379 15.44 -13.25 6.39
C THR A 379 16.12 -13.19 5.03
N ILE A 380 16.84 -12.10 4.71
CA ILE A 380 17.59 -12.00 3.45
C ILE A 380 18.66 -13.09 3.37
N ASP A 381 18.93 -13.56 2.15
CA ASP A 381 19.99 -14.53 1.91
C ASP A 381 21.35 -13.99 2.40
N GLN A 382 22.04 -14.78 3.23
CA GLN A 382 23.35 -14.42 3.76
C GLN A 382 24.39 -14.17 2.66
N ALA A 383 24.24 -14.81 1.49
CA ALA A 383 25.09 -14.53 0.34
C ALA A 383 24.93 -13.09 -0.16
N VAL A 384 23.73 -12.50 -0.07
CA VAL A 384 23.50 -11.09 -0.42
C VAL A 384 24.20 -10.17 0.57
N THR A 385 24.04 -10.42 1.87
CA THR A 385 24.71 -9.62 2.91
C THR A 385 26.23 -9.68 2.79
N ALA A 386 26.80 -10.89 2.61
CA ALA A 386 28.24 -11.05 2.39
C ALA A 386 28.71 -10.36 1.09
N ALA A 387 27.91 -10.41 0.02
CA ALA A 387 28.22 -9.73 -1.23
C ALA A 387 28.19 -8.19 -1.10
N LEU A 388 27.33 -7.65 -0.23
CA LEU A 388 27.28 -6.22 0.09
C LEU A 388 28.50 -5.78 0.90
N GLU A 389 28.86 -6.55 1.93
CA GLU A 389 30.04 -6.28 2.78
C GLU A 389 31.34 -6.33 1.97
N THR A 390 31.51 -7.35 1.11
CA THR A 390 32.69 -7.45 0.22
C THR A 390 32.81 -6.30 -0.77
N ARG A 391 31.71 -5.56 -1.02
CA ARG A 391 31.65 -4.37 -1.86
C ARG A 391 31.66 -3.06 -1.06
N HIS A 392 31.98 -3.12 0.24
CA HIS A 392 32.09 -1.97 1.12
C HIS A 392 30.79 -1.20 1.33
N HIS A 393 29.64 -1.89 1.27
CA HIS A 393 28.38 -1.30 1.74
C HIS A 393 28.27 -1.43 3.26
N ASP A 394 27.95 -0.32 3.92
CA ASP A 394 27.50 -0.35 5.31
C ASP A 394 26.10 -0.98 5.36
N THR A 395 25.94 -2.04 6.14
CA THR A 395 24.69 -2.80 6.24
C THR A 395 24.14 -2.82 7.66
N GLU A 396 22.82 -2.73 7.76
CA GLU A 396 22.10 -2.87 9.04
C GLU A 396 20.89 -3.79 8.85
N VAL A 397 20.56 -4.55 9.88
CA VAL A 397 19.33 -5.36 9.87
C VAL A 397 18.16 -4.48 10.28
N ALA A 398 17.10 -4.48 9.47
CA ALA A 398 15.88 -3.75 9.77
C ALA A 398 15.28 -4.19 11.12
N SER A 399 14.86 -3.21 11.93
CA SER A 399 14.25 -3.47 13.24
C SER A 399 12.90 -4.19 13.13
N THR A 400 12.17 -3.95 12.04
CA THR A 400 10.92 -4.62 11.69
C THR A 400 11.02 -5.22 10.29
N PHE A 401 10.24 -4.72 9.34
CA PHE A 401 10.21 -5.15 7.95
C PHE A 401 10.36 -3.93 7.03
N ILE A 402 10.78 -4.15 5.79
CA ILE A 402 10.99 -3.07 4.81
C ILE A 402 9.75 -2.98 3.91
N ALA A 403 8.97 -1.92 4.08
CA ALA A 403 7.76 -1.62 3.32
C ALA A 403 6.69 -2.74 3.31
N VAL A 404 5.55 -2.45 2.68
CA VAL A 404 4.45 -3.41 2.43
C VAL A 404 4.01 -3.28 0.99
N VAL A 405 3.98 -4.37 0.23
CA VAL A 405 3.68 -4.36 -1.21
C VAL A 405 2.33 -5.02 -1.50
N GLN A 406 1.55 -4.42 -2.39
CA GLN A 406 0.35 -5.02 -2.96
C GLN A 406 0.55 -5.17 -4.47
N ALA A 407 0.23 -6.33 -5.02
CA ALA A 407 0.38 -6.57 -6.45
C ALA A 407 -0.72 -7.45 -7.03
N VAL A 408 -1.13 -7.13 -8.27
CA VAL A 408 -2.03 -7.95 -9.09
C VAL A 408 -1.38 -8.14 -10.45
N VAL A 409 -1.21 -9.39 -10.88
CA VAL A 409 -0.53 -9.79 -12.11
C VAL A 409 -1.48 -10.60 -13.00
N ARG A 410 -1.50 -10.27 -14.28
CA ARG A 410 -2.26 -11.03 -15.29
C ARG A 410 -1.54 -12.35 -15.58
N THR A 411 -2.31 -13.42 -15.64
CA THR A 411 -1.88 -14.77 -16.03
C THR A 411 -2.69 -15.26 -17.23
N ALA A 412 -2.36 -16.44 -17.74
CA ALA A 412 -3.15 -17.09 -18.79
C ALA A 412 -4.58 -17.45 -18.32
N GLY A 413 -4.77 -17.74 -17.03
CA GLY A 413 -6.04 -18.20 -16.46
C GLY A 413 -6.88 -17.10 -15.77
N GLY A 414 -6.38 -15.88 -15.68
CA GLY A 414 -7.02 -14.79 -14.94
C GLY A 414 -5.99 -13.91 -14.23
N TRP A 415 -6.27 -13.56 -12.97
CA TRP A 415 -5.47 -12.65 -12.15
C TRP A 415 -4.88 -13.37 -10.95
N ALA A 416 -3.56 -13.38 -10.85
CA ALA A 416 -2.88 -13.73 -9.61
C ALA A 416 -2.71 -12.44 -8.80
N ALA A 417 -3.00 -12.47 -7.50
CA ALA A 417 -2.82 -11.31 -6.64
C ALA A 417 -2.09 -11.71 -5.36
N ALA A 418 -1.35 -10.77 -4.79
CA ALA A 418 -0.66 -10.94 -3.53
C ALA A 418 -0.81 -9.70 -2.67
N SER A 419 -1.07 -9.97 -1.39
CA SER A 419 -1.04 -8.99 -0.33
C SER A 419 0.03 -9.36 0.68
N ASP A 420 0.91 -8.41 0.97
CA ASP A 420 2.09 -8.67 1.79
C ASP A 420 1.73 -9.09 3.23
N SER A 421 2.22 -10.27 3.61
CA SER A 421 1.98 -10.92 4.89
C SER A 421 2.56 -10.12 6.07
N ARG A 422 3.49 -9.19 5.84
CA ARG A 422 4.10 -8.35 6.88
C ARG A 422 3.04 -7.59 7.70
N LYS A 423 1.96 -7.12 7.06
CA LYS A 423 0.79 -6.49 7.71
C LYS A 423 -0.43 -7.41 7.87
N GLY A 424 -0.39 -8.64 7.37
CA GLY A 424 -1.51 -9.59 7.44
C GLY A 424 -2.62 -9.34 6.42
N GLY A 425 -2.29 -8.72 5.27
CA GLY A 425 -3.23 -8.56 4.17
C GLY A 425 -3.48 -9.88 3.44
N GLU A 426 -4.66 -10.01 2.82
CA GLU A 426 -4.96 -11.09 1.89
C GLU A 426 -5.69 -10.51 0.67
N PRO A 427 -5.39 -10.97 -0.56
CA PRO A 427 -6.13 -10.57 -1.74
C PRO A 427 -7.51 -11.24 -1.77
N ALA A 428 -8.42 -10.67 -2.53
CA ALA A 428 -9.74 -11.24 -2.79
C ALA A 428 -10.15 -11.03 -4.25
N GLY A 429 -10.86 -11.99 -4.82
CA GLY A 429 -11.27 -11.97 -6.22
C GLY A 429 -12.31 -13.05 -6.52
N TYR A 430 -12.64 -13.23 -7.79
CA TYR A 430 -13.57 -14.27 -8.29
C TYR A 430 -13.31 -14.62 -9.75
#